data_AF-A0A291BBG8-F1
#
_entry.id   AF-A0A291BBG8-F1
#
_cell.length_a   1.000
_cell.length_b   1.000
_cell.length_c   1.000
_cell.angle_alpha   90.00
_cell.angle_beta   90.00
_cell.angle_gamma   90.00
#
_symmetry.space_group_name_H-M   'P 1'
#
loop_
_entity.id
_entity.type
_entity.pdbx_description
1 polymer ?
#
loop_
_entity_poly.entity_id
_entity_poly.type
_entity_poly.pdbx_seq_one_letter_code
_entity_poly.pdbx_strand_id
1 'polypeptide(L)' 'MSYPHSSCISKQVKTVNVTFKMKNKRSIQYLIIDLTALKVYGEGE' A
#
# COMPACT_ATOMS: atom_id res chain seq x y z
N MET A 1 17.40 -22.08 18.47
CA MET A 1 16.83 -20.73 18.44
C MET A 1 16.34 -20.46 17.02
N SER A 2 15.17 -20.98 16.65
CA SER A 2 14.61 -20.84 15.30
C SER A 2 13.73 -19.59 15.23
N TYR A 3 14.17 -18.63 14.43
CA TYR A 3 13.44 -17.41 14.07
C TYR A 3 12.05 -17.76 13.52
N PRO A 4 10.94 -17.13 13.95
CA PRO A 4 9.67 -17.37 13.32
C PRO A 4 9.71 -16.70 11.95
N HIS A 5 10.03 -17.48 10.91
CA HIS A 5 9.80 -17.10 9.53
C HIS A 5 8.31 -16.77 9.41
N SER A 6 7.99 -15.49 9.18
CA SER A 6 6.63 -14.95 9.14
C SER A 6 5.84 -15.55 7.97
N SER A 7 5.45 -16.82 8.09
CA SER A 7 4.79 -17.61 7.05
C SER A 7 3.28 -17.36 6.96
N CYS A 8 2.80 -16.25 7.53
CA CYS A 8 1.39 -15.83 7.48
C CYS A 8 1.21 -14.43 6.88
N ILE A 9 2.08 -14.04 5.94
CA ILE A 9 1.66 -13.08 4.91
C ILE A 9 0.57 -13.82 4.11
N SER A 10 -0.69 -13.55 4.46
CA SER A 10 -1.81 -14.38 4.02
C SER A 10 -1.92 -14.40 2.50
N LYS A 11 -2.46 -15.49 1.95
CA LYS A 11 -2.75 -15.69 0.51
C LYS A 11 -3.65 -14.60 -0.12
N GLN A 12 -4.02 -13.56 0.62
CA GLN A 12 -4.86 -12.44 0.21
C GLN A 12 -4.11 -11.11 0.08
N VAL A 13 -2.77 -11.09 0.16
CA VAL A 13 -2.02 -9.89 -0.25
C VAL A 13 -2.28 -9.63 -1.73
N LYS A 14 -3.19 -8.71 -2.00
CA LYS A 14 -3.53 -8.25 -3.35
C LYS A 14 -2.73 -7.00 -3.64
N THR A 15 -1.83 -7.07 -4.61
CA THR A 15 -1.15 -5.87 -5.11
C THR A 15 -2.18 -5.00 -5.80
N VAL A 16 -2.36 -3.78 -5.31
CA VAL A 16 -3.22 -2.77 -5.92
C VAL A 16 -2.34 -1.71 -6.56
N ASN A 17 -2.63 -1.36 -7.81
CA ASN A 17 -1.93 -0.28 -8.49
C ASN A 17 -2.58 1.06 -8.12
N VAL A 18 -1.82 1.95 -7.47
CA VAL A 18 -2.32 3.27 -7.05
C VAL A 18 -1.60 4.34 -7.86
N THR A 19 -2.36 5.11 -8.64
CA THR A 19 -1.83 6.23 -9.42
C THR A 19 -2.12 7.54 -8.69
N PHE A 20 -1.07 8.22 -8.23
CA PHE A 20 -1.18 9.57 -7.68
C PHE A 20 -0.96 10.61 -8.78
N LYS A 21 -2.00 11.40 -9.10
CA LYS A 21 -1.88 12.51 -10.05
C LYS A 21 -1.78 13.84 -9.29
N MET A 22 -0.59 14.15 -8.79
CA MET A 22 -0.32 15.45 -8.17
C MET A 22 0.46 16.35 -9.14
N LYS A 23 -0.05 17.56 -9.40
CA LYS A 23 0.72 18.61 -10.11
C LYS A 23 1.62 19.31 -9.09
N ASN A 24 2.87 18.87 -8.95
CA ASN A 24 3.82 19.55 -8.09
C ASN A 24 4.80 20.40 -8.90
N LYS A 25 4.96 21.66 -8.51
CA LYS A 25 5.90 22.60 -9.17
C LYS A 25 7.35 22.44 -8.69
N ARG A 26 7.58 21.60 -7.67
CA ARG A 26 8.88 21.28 -7.06
C ARG A 26 8.92 19.80 -6.67
N SER A 27 10.11 19.28 -6.39
CA SER A 27 10.30 17.92 -5.91
C SER A 27 9.72 17.74 -4.50
N ILE A 28 9.03 16.62 -4.27
CA ILE A 28 8.57 16.20 -2.95
C ILE A 28 9.68 15.34 -2.34
N GLN A 29 10.24 15.77 -1.22
CA GLN A 29 11.31 15.03 -0.55
C GLN A 29 10.79 13.82 0.25
N TYR A 30 9.60 13.96 0.85
CA TYR A 30 8.96 12.89 1.62
C TYR A 30 7.47 12.84 1.30
N LEU A 31 6.95 11.65 1.02
CA LEU A 31 5.52 11.37 0.87
C LEU A 31 5.10 10.47 2.01
N ILE A 32 4.17 10.93 2.84
CA ILE A 32 3.56 10.14 3.90
C ILE A 32 2.21 9.64 3.39
N ILE A 33 2.02 8.32 3.40
CA ILE A 33 0.76 7.69 3.06
C ILE A 33 0.17 7.16 4.36
N ASP A 34 -0.94 7.75 4.78
CA ASP A 34 -1.72 7.24 5.91
C ASP A 34 -2.63 6.11 5.42
N LEU A 35 -2.41 4.90 5.94
CA LEU A 35 -3.18 3.72 5.54
C LEU A 35 -4.60 3.73 6.10
N THR A 36 -4.87 4.45 7.19
CA THR A 36 -6.21 4.50 7.80
C THR A 36 -7.20 5.29 6.95
N ALA A 37 -6.70 6.23 6.16
CA ALA A 37 -7.50 7.00 5.20
C ALA A 37 -7.65 6.31 3.83
N LEU A 38 -6.95 5.19 3.58
CA LEU A 38 -6.99 4.52 2.28
C LEU A 38 -8.18 3.56 2.20
N LYS A 39 -9.24 3.96 1.50
CA LYS A 39 -10.37 3.07 1.19
C LYS A 39 -10.15 2.35 -0.14
N VAL A 40 -9.87 1.06 -0.07
CA VAL A 40 -9.79 0.19 -1.25
C VAL A 40 -11.21 -0.27 -1.60
N TYR A 41 -11.67 0.07 -2.81
CA TYR A 41 -12.89 -0.48 -3.37
C TYR A 41 -12.51 -1.62 -4.32
N GLY A 42 -13.08 -2.81 -4.10
CA GLY A 42 -12.91 -3.94 -5.01
C GLY A 42 -13.75 -3.74 -6.27
N GLU A 43 -13.18 -4.03 -7.43
CA GLU A 43 -13.95 -4.25 -8.66
C GLU A 43 -14.60 -5.63 -8.58
N GLY A 44 -15.69 -5.75 -7.80
CA GLY A 44 -16.50 -6.98 -7.69
C GLY A 44 -15.83 -8.15 -6.97
N GLU A 45 -16.67 -9.03 -6.40
CA GLU A 45 -16.32 -10.41 -6.07
C GLU A 45 -16.24 -11.26 -7.35
#